data_AF-A0A1B8P619-F1
#
_entry.id   AF-A0A1B8P619-F1
#
_cell.length_a   1.000
_cell.length_b   1.000
_cell.length_c   1.000
_cell.angle_alpha   90.00
_cell.angle_beta   90.00
_cell.angle_gamma   90.00
#
_symmetry.space_group_name_H-M   'P 1'
#
loop_
_entity.id
_entity.type
_entity.pdbx_description
1 polymer ?
#
loop_
_entity_poly.entity_id
_entity_poly.type
_entity_poly.pdbx_seq_one_letter_code
_entity_poly.pdbx_strand_id
1 'polypeptide(L)' 'MNHLEPSLTTVLEFIGITRIHRIAVEHQETGGKLLADSINAAEHQVDALIAHLAPALHTAEQEEPA' A
#
# COMPACT_ATOMS: atom_id res chain seq x y z
N MET A 1 6.46 -18.39 0.61
CA MET A 1 6.72 -17.53 -0.57
C MET A 1 5.38 -17.03 -1.07
N ASN A 2 5.15 -15.71 -1.01
CA ASN A 2 3.86 -15.12 -1.37
C ASN A 2 3.81 -14.94 -2.90
N HIS A 3 3.12 -15.86 -3.59
CA HIS A 3 3.02 -15.87 -5.05
C HIS A 3 1.88 -15.00 -5.58
N LEU A 4 1.11 -14.38 -4.69
CA LEU A 4 -0.09 -13.62 -5.04
C LEU A 4 0.24 -12.25 -5.65
N GLU A 5 1.41 -11.72 -5.30
CA GLU A 5 1.71 -10.32 -5.53
C GLU A 5 2.15 -9.99 -6.97
N PRO A 6 2.92 -10.85 -7.68
CA PRO A 6 3.25 -10.60 -9.08
C PRO A 6 2.03 -10.67 -10.02
N SER A 7 1.09 -11.59 -9.74
CA SER A 7 -0.10 -11.77 -10.56
C SER A 7 -1.10 -10.62 -10.38
N LEU A 8 -1.27 -10.14 -9.15
CA LEU A 8 -2.11 -8.97 -8.88
C LEU A 8 -1.57 -7.70 -9.55
N THR A 9 -0.27 -7.43 -9.47
CA THR A 9 0.33 -6.27 -10.15
C THR A 9 0.07 -6.31 -11.65
N THR A 10 0.27 -7.46 -12.29
CA THR A 10 0.07 -7.62 -13.74
C THR A 10 -1.37 -7.30 -14.15
N VAL A 11 -2.36 -7.79 -13.39
CA VAL A 11 -3.79 -7.56 -13.70
C VAL A 11 -4.18 -6.10 -13.48
N LEU A 12 -3.71 -5.48 -12.40
CA LEU A 12 -3.97 -4.08 -12.10
C LEU A 12 -3.38 -3.16 -13.17
N GLU A 13 -2.14 -3.41 -13.60
CA GLU A 13 -1.51 -2.67 -14.68
C GLU A 13 -2.26 -2.82 -16.01
N PHE A 14 -2.74 -4.03 -16.31
CA PHE A 14 -3.51 -4.29 -17.53
C PHE A 14 -4.80 -3.45 -17.62
N ILE A 15 -5.48 -3.20 -16.49
CA ILE A 15 -6.68 -2.35 -16.44
C ILE A 15 -6.38 -0.86 -16.24
N GLY A 16 -5.11 -0.46 -16.32
CA GLY A 16 -4.67 0.94 -16.25
C GLY A 16 -4.34 1.44 -14.85
N ILE A 17 -4.33 0.58 -13.83
CA ILE A 17 -3.91 0.93 -12.47
C ILE A 17 -2.40 0.71 -12.34
N THR A 18 -1.62 1.77 -12.51
CA THR A 18 -0.14 1.70 -12.57
C THR A 18 0.55 2.26 -11.32
N ARG A 19 -0.16 3.01 -10.47
CA ARG A 19 0.37 3.55 -9.21
C ARG A 19 0.01 2.61 -8.06
N ILE A 20 0.84 1.59 -7.84
CA ILE A 20 0.60 0.53 -6.85
C ILE A 20 1.59 0.68 -5.70
N HIS A 21 1.08 0.87 -4.48
CA HIS A 21 1.86 0.85 -3.24
C HIS A 21 1.58 -0.45 -2.49
N ARG A 22 2.63 -1.11 -2.00
CA ARG A 22 2.52 -2.42 -1.33
C ARG A 22 3.05 -2.33 0.09
N ILE A 23 2.25 -2.80 1.04
CA ILE A 23 2.58 -2.91 2.45
C ILE A 23 2.18 -4.32 2.89
N ALA A 24 3.10 -5.07 3.48
CA ALA A 24 2.91 -6.47 3.83
C ALA A 24 2.98 -6.68 5.34
N VAL A 25 2.22 -7.66 5.83
CA VAL A 25 2.33 -8.19 7.19
C VAL A 25 2.80 -9.64 7.09
N GLU A 26 3.96 -9.92 7.66
CA GLU A 26 4.65 -11.20 7.54
C GLU A 26 4.69 -11.93 8.90
N HIS A 27 5.27 -13.13 8.93
CA HIS A 27 5.45 -13.97 10.12
C HIS A 27 4.14 -14.47 10.74
N GLN A 28 3.07 -14.55 9.96
CA GLN A 28 1.78 -15.09 10.41
C GLN A 28 1.89 -16.58 10.79
N GLU A 29 2.83 -17.32 10.19
CA GLU A 29 3.05 -18.73 10.53
C GLU A 29 3.72 -18.94 11.89
N THR A 30 4.50 -17.94 12.36
CA THR A 30 5.25 -18.01 13.63
C THR A 30 4.52 -17.28 14.74
N GLY A 31 3.85 -16.16 14.41
CA GLY A 31 3.12 -15.34 15.37
C GLY A 31 4.02 -14.62 16.38
N GLY A 32 3.42 -14.25 17.51
CA GLY A 32 4.13 -13.64 18.64
C GLY A 32 4.74 -12.29 18.31
N LYS A 33 5.92 -12.01 18.88
CA LYS A 33 6.56 -10.70 18.76
C LYS A 33 6.89 -10.32 17.31
N LEU A 34 7.31 -11.29 16.48
CA LEU A 34 7.65 -11.01 15.09
C LEU A 34 6.44 -10.57 14.27
N LEU A 35 5.28 -11.19 14.49
CA LEU A 35 4.03 -10.77 13.87
C LEU A 35 3.59 -9.39 14.40
N ALA A 36 3.67 -9.16 15.72
CA ALA A 36 3.30 -7.87 16.31
C ALA A 36 4.20 -6.73 15.79
N ASP A 37 5.51 -6.96 15.69
CA ASP A 37 6.45 -6.00 15.11
C ASP A 37 6.15 -5.76 13.63
N SER A 38 5.80 -6.81 12.86
CA SER A 38 5.42 -6.67 11.45
C SER A 38 4.13 -5.89 11.26
N ILE A 39 3.15 -6.05 12.16
CA ILE A 39 1.89 -5.29 12.13
C ILE A 39 2.17 -3.82 12.42
N ASN A 40 2.89 -3.51 13.51
CA ASN A 40 3.24 -2.13 13.85
C ASN A 40 4.02 -1.44 12.71
N ALA A 41 4.95 -2.16 12.07
CA ALA A 41 5.68 -1.64 10.92
C ALA A 41 4.77 -1.37 9.72
N ALA A 42 3.78 -2.24 9.46
CA ALA A 42 2.81 -2.03 8.38
C ALA A 42 1.91 -0.83 8.67
N GLU A 43 1.42 -0.67 9.90
CA GLU A 43 0.60 0.48 10.31
C GLU A 43 1.35 1.81 10.10
N HIS A 44 2.60 1.90 10.55
CA HIS A 44 3.42 3.09 10.32
C HIS A 44 3.67 3.39 8.83
N GLN A 45 3.82 2.36 8.00
CA GLN A 45 3.94 2.54 6.54
C GLN A 45 2.64 3.06 5.92
N VAL A 46 1.48 2.62 6.42
CA VAL A 46 0.17 3.10 5.98
C VAL A 46 0.02 4.58 6.33
N ASP A 47 0.35 4.97 7.56
CA ASP A 47 0.30 6.37 7.99
C ASP A 47 1.19 7.27 7.11
N ALA A 48 2.42 6.82 6.84
CA ALA A 48 3.34 7.54 5.97
C ALA A 48 2.82 7.65 4.53
N LEU A 49 2.19 6.58 4.02
CA LEU A 49 1.60 6.58 2.69
C LEU A 49 0.42 7.56 2.59
N ILE A 50 -0.45 7.59 3.60
CA ILE A 50 -1.56 8.55 3.67
C ILE A 50 -1.02 9.99 3.70
N ALA A 51 0.00 10.26 4.53
CA ALA A 51 0.63 11.58 4.59
C ALA A 51 1.25 12.02 3.25
N HIS A 52 1.73 11.06 2.44
CA HIS A 52 2.27 11.33 1.11
C HIS A 52 1.17 11.55 0.06
N LEU A 53 0.09 10.76 0.09
CA LEU A 53 -0.96 10.78 -0.93
C LEU A 53 -2.01 11.87 -0.69
N ALA A 54 -2.38 12.14 0.56
CA ALA A 54 -3.44 13.09 0.88
C ALA A 54 -3.17 14.48 0.30
N PRO A 55 -1.96 15.09 0.41
CA PRO A 55 -1.70 16.39 -0.21
C PRO A 55 -1.82 16.37 -1.73
N ALA A 56 -1.39 15.29 -2.38
CA ALA A 56 -1.46 15.15 -3.84
C ALA A 56 -2.90 15.02 -4.36
N LEU A 57 -3.80 14.42 -3.56
CA LEU A 57 -5.23 14.34 -3.88
C LEU A 57 -5.90 15.71 -3.77
N HIS A 58 -5.65 16.44 -2.69
CA HIS A 58 -6.20 17.78 -2.52
C HIS A 58 -5.79 18.73 -3.65
N THR A 59 -4.54 18.67 -4.13
CA THR A 59 -4.10 19.51 -5.26
C THR A 59 -4.84 19.17 -6.56
N ALA A 60 -5.05 17.88 -6.87
CA ALA A 60 -5.74 17.45 -8.09
C ALA A 60 -7.21 17.91 -8.12
N GLU A 61 -7.87 17.98 -6.96
CA GLU A 61 -9.25 18.49 -6.82
C GLU A 61 -9.35 20.01 -7.00
N GLN A 62 -8.26 20.77 -6.81
CA GLN A 62 -8.23 22.23 -6.94
C GLN A 62 -7.87 22.73 -8.35
N GLU A 63 -7.43 21.84 -9.25
CA GLU A 63 -7.00 22.16 -10.61
C GLU A 63 -8.09 21.97 -11.69
N GLU A 64 -9.31 21.50 -11.34
CA GLU A 64 -10.45 21.49 -12.27
C GLU A 64 -11.11 22.89 -12.36
N PRO A 65 -10.95 23.65 -13.46
CA PRO A 65 -11.67 24.90 -13.67
C PRO A 65 -13.04 24.61 -14.27
N ALA A 66 -14.05 25.32 -13.77
CA ALA A 66 -15.43 25.31 -14.27
C ALA A 66 -15.58 25.87 -15.70
#